data_AF-A0A9E5UF96-F1
#
_entry.id   AF-A0A9E5UF96-F1
#
_cell.length_a   1.000
_cell.length_b   1.000
_cell.length_c   1.000
_cell.angle_alpha   90.00
_cell.angle_beta   90.00
_cell.angle_gamma   90.00
#
_symmetry.space_group_name_H-M   'P 1'
#
loop_
_entity.id
_entity.type
_entity.pdbx_description
1 polymer ?
#
loop_
_entity_poly.entity_id
_entity_poly.type
_entity_poly.pdbx_seq_one_letter_code
_entity_poly.pdbx_strand_id
1 'polypeptide(L)' 'DPLIAIARGEKPEVVEIIHKVMDGEEIDTGSLSKEMQDYVKTARVILGQSLYSDSWLEL' A
#
# COMPACT_ATOMS: atom_id res chain seq x y z
N ASP A 1 -11.12 10.17 9.34
CA ASP A 1 -10.21 9.01 9.38
C ASP A 1 -10.05 8.37 8.01
N PRO A 2 -8.83 8.41 7.43
CA PRO A 2 -8.56 7.88 6.10
C PRO A 2 -8.89 6.39 5.97
N LEU A 3 -8.64 5.59 7.01
CA LEU A 3 -9.00 4.17 7.02
C LEU A 3 -10.52 3.94 7.01
N ILE A 4 -11.29 4.80 7.68
CA ILE A 4 -12.77 4.73 7.63
C ILE A 4 -13.28 5.06 6.22
N ALA A 5 -12.66 6.02 5.54
CA ALA A 5 -13.00 6.35 4.15
C ALA A 5 -12.73 5.16 3.20
N ILE A 6 -11.60 4.46 3.37
CA ILE A 6 -11.31 3.22 2.63
C ILE A 6 -12.39 2.16 2.89
N ALA A 7 -12.73 1.92 4.16
CA ALA A 7 -13.75 0.96 4.54
C ALA A 7 -15.15 1.30 3.98
N ARG A 8 -15.42 2.58 3.70
CA ARG A 8 -16.66 3.06 3.06
C ARG A 8 -16.62 3.01 1.54
N GLY A 9 -15.50 2.61 0.93
CA GLY A 9 -15.33 2.58 -0.52
C GLY A 9 -15.07 3.95 -1.15
N GLU A 10 -14.70 4.96 -0.35
CA GLU A 10 -14.46 6.33 -0.80
C GLU A 10 -13.04 6.54 -1.36
N LYS A 11 -12.21 5.48 -1.37
CA LYS A 11 -10.80 5.47 -1.79
C LYS A 11 -10.51 4.30 -2.75
N PRO A 12 -11.18 4.23 -3.92
CA PRO A 12 -11.03 3.12 -4.85
C PRO A 12 -9.59 2.92 -5.34
N GLU A 13 -8.82 4.00 -5.48
CA GLU A 13 -7.42 3.97 -5.88
C GLU A 13 -6.53 3.19 -4.90
N VAL A 14 -6.81 3.32 -3.60
CA VAL A 14 -6.08 2.59 -2.54
C VAL A 14 -6.44 1.11 -2.57
N VAL A 15 -7.72 0.79 -2.78
CA VAL A 15 -8.18 -0.61 -2.86
C VAL A 15 -7.56 -1.29 -4.09
N GLU A 16 -7.57 -0.63 -5.24
CA GLU A 16 -7.02 -1.15 -6.49
C GLU A 16 -5.52 -1.47 -6.34
N ILE A 17 -4.74 -0.57 -5.74
CA ILE A 17 -3.30 -0.81 -5.61
C ILE A 17 -2.99 -1.96 -4.64
N ILE A 18 -3.79 -2.12 -3.58
CA ILE A 18 -3.65 -3.25 -2.65
C ILE A 18 -3.96 -4.57 -3.38
N HIS A 19 -5.01 -4.61 -4.20
CA HIS A 19 -5.32 -5.79 -5.01
C HIS A 19 -4.18 -6.13 -5.97
N LYS A 20 -3.57 -5.15 -6.64
CA LYS A 20 -2.38 -5.40 -7.48
C LYS A 20 -1.22 -6.04 -6.70
N VAL A 21 -0.98 -5.62 -5.46
CA VAL A 21 0.02 -6.26 -4.58
C VAL A 21 -0.38 -7.70 -4.25
N MET A 22 -1.66 -7.95 -3.98
CA MET A 22 -2.18 -9.30 -3.68
C MET A 22 -2.04 -10.24 -4.87
N ASP A 23 -2.28 -9.74 -6.08
CA ASP A 23 -2.16 -10.48 -7.34
C ASP A 23 -0.70 -10.67 -7.79
N GLY A 24 0.25 -10.03 -7.10
CA GLY A 24 1.67 -10.14 -7.40
C GLY A 24 2.10 -9.35 -8.63
N GLU A 25 1.33 -8.33 -9.03
CA GLU A 25 1.67 -7.47 -10.16
C GLU A 25 2.91 -6.62 -9.86
N GLU A 26 3.67 -6.31 -10.91
CA GLU A 26 4.78 -5.38 -10.82
C GLU A 26 4.25 -3.94 -10.73
N ILE A 27 4.59 -3.26 -9.64
CA ILE A 27 4.17 -1.89 -9.37
C ILE A 27 5.41 -1.01 -9.39
N ASP A 28 5.42 0.00 -10.26
CA ASP A 28 6.42 1.07 -10.22
C ASP A 28 6.15 1.96 -8.99
N THR A 29 6.74 1.59 -7.87
CA THR A 29 6.59 2.35 -6.63
C THR A 29 7.24 3.74 -6.69
N GLY A 30 8.19 3.96 -7.60
CA GLY A 30 8.89 5.24 -7.73
C GLY A 30 8.02 6.34 -8.33
N SER A 31 7.01 5.98 -9.13
CA SER A 31 6.06 6.93 -9.73
C SER A 31 4.87 7.28 -8.83
N LEU A 32 4.72 6.61 -7.68
CA LEU A 32 3.59 6.80 -6.77
C LEU A 32 3.80 7.96 -5.80
N SER A 33 2.71 8.56 -5.32
CA SER A 33 2.75 9.47 -4.17
C SER A 33 3.22 8.73 -2.91
N LYS A 34 3.79 9.45 -1.94
CA LYS A 34 4.25 8.87 -0.67
C LYS A 34 3.14 8.07 0.02
N GLU A 35 1.91 8.61 0.06
CA GLU A 35 0.75 7.92 0.62
C GLU A 35 0.50 6.55 -0.05
N MET A 36 0.54 6.49 -1.38
CA MET A 36 0.32 5.25 -2.13
C MET A 36 1.48 4.27 -1.95
N GLN A 37 2.72 4.76 -1.85
CA GLN A 37 3.87 3.92 -1.50
C GLN A 37 3.71 3.28 -0.13
N ASP A 38 3.20 4.02 0.85
CA ASP A 38 3.01 3.51 2.21
C ASP A 38 1.94 2.41 2.26
N TYR A 39 0.86 2.53 1.47
CA TYR A 39 -0.12 1.43 1.32
C TYR A 39 0.50 0.18 0.67
N VAL A 40 1.30 0.34 -0.39
CA VAL A 40 1.99 -0.78 -1.04
C VAL A 40 2.94 -1.47 -0.06
N LYS A 41 3.79 -0.71 0.65
CA LYS A 41 4.71 -1.24 1.66
C LYS A 41 3.93 -2.00 2.75
N THR A 42 2.84 -1.42 3.24
CA THR A 42 1.98 -2.04 4.28
C THR A 42 1.38 -3.35 3.80
N ALA A 43 0.84 -3.39 2.58
CA ALA A 43 0.27 -4.60 1.99
C ALA A 43 1.33 -5.71 1.86
N ARG A 44 2.54 -5.37 1.38
CA ARG A 44 3.67 -6.32 1.26
C ARG A 44 4.08 -6.91 2.60
N VAL A 45 4.08 -6.11 3.67
CA VAL A 45 4.36 -6.59 5.04
C VAL A 45 3.30 -7.54 5.53
N ILE A 46 2.03 -7.16 5.42
CA ILE A 46 0.90 -7.99 5.88
C ILE A 46 0.88 -9.34 5.14
N LEU A 47 1.20 -9.34 3.85
CA LEU A 47 1.27 -10.54 3.02
C LEU A 47 2.58 -11.33 3.19
N GLY A 48 3.51 -10.88 4.03
CA GLY A 48 4.79 -11.55 4.28
C GLY A 48 5.78 -11.49 3.12
N GLN A 49 5.55 -10.64 2.12
CA GLN A 49 6.45 -10.42 0.99
C GLN A 49 7.71 -9.63 1.40
N SER A 50 7.66 -8.95 2.54
CA SER A 50 8.74 -8.10 3.06
C SER A 50 8.67 -8.01 4.58
N LEU A 51 9.83 -7.85 5.22
CA LEU A 51 9.91 -7.65 6.67
C LEU A 51 9.67 -6.19 7.05
N TYR A 52 8.94 -5.98 8.14
CA TYR A 52 8.79 -4.66 8.75
C TYR A 52 10.13 -4.11 9.28
N SER A 53 10.35 -2.80 9.12
CA SER A 53 11.43 -2.04 9.74
C SER A 53 10.90 -0.67 10.16
N ASP A 54 11.30 -0.21 11.35
CA ASP A 54 10.91 1.11 11.87
C ASP A 54 11.47 2.27 11.02
N SER A 55 12.57 2.05 10.30
CA SER A 55 13.18 3.04 9.41
C SER A 55 12.41 3.29 8.10
N TRP A 56 11.31 2.57 7.86
CA TRP A 56 10.74 2.42 6.52
C TRP A 56 9.71 3.47 6.12
N LEU A 57 9.10 4.13 7.11
CA LEU A 57 8.20 5.27 6.89
C LEU A 57 8.98 6.57 6.64
N GLU A 58 10.23 6.63 7.12
CA GLU A 58 11.14 7.78 6.98
C GLU A 58 11.81 7.87 5.60
N LEU A 59 11.87 6.75 4.85
CA LEU A 59 12.44 6.64 3.49
C LEU A 59 11.39 6.75 2.39
#